data_AF-A0A7Y4JZZ5-F1
#
_entry.id   AF-A0A7Y4JZZ5-F1
#
_cell.length_a   1.000
_cell.length_b   1.000
_cell.length_c   1.000
_cell.angle_alpha   90.00
_cell.angle_beta   90.00
_cell.angle_gamma   90.00
#
_symmetry.space_group_name_H-M   'P 1'
#
loop_
_entity.id
_entity.type
_entity.pdbx_description
1 polymer ?
#
loop_
_entity_poly.entity_id
_entity_poly.type
_entity_poly.pdbx_seq_one_letter_code
_entity_poly.pdbx_strand_id
1 'polypeptide(L)'
;MASSVLRVPWCFLLLALTGCEPALPDATGVGPRAEEKLGTRESDIRIANSLTTQELVVNAIAANHDANEALATSSLESLFDPDVMIPSGEVALMQNQLRDPFAQRFMAYLVGCALGEGETLEWLNPLQPSGSQRSEWAGSAGLCPWWRTEAPGDACLKRVTACLLARNNSRGFRVELSMRGELHEPELAIEEPFTLDAWTQPIDQLPTATSPVSSSVPCASRTSGAGRDCGWTMHSVGWCPAGQTIAVGAGGPPSCPSGTPLGSSSDARMVLRVCRGIAGCDSADTRHVASSQGCSAGSTNPLPSPATDPSVRFTCPSSGGYFTVMTAPWDSAAEGTANVGFTAGVQAPLSERAVYRIREGAFYGNLFGRYALRDDINVTVTLAAGKRDGYVINRPPSPQAEPIFKDLYACYDPGWVSGLAYATYRVCALPGTHEDCAARVTGPCWGSDAVATNRCEVQDGPLLGGDGDFEKCRDGSNNPWAEPVTVYLNGACDLVDAQHRDLCKRRSEPPPPQDGVTSKR
;
A
#
# COMPACT_ATOMS: atom_id res chain seq x y z
N MET A 1 61.69 -32.56 -26.18
CA MET A 1 61.61 -33.70 -25.24
C MET A 1 60.14 -34.03 -25.06
N ALA A 2 59.78 -35.30 -25.32
CA ALA A 2 58.57 -36.07 -24.98
C ALA A 2 57.26 -35.31 -24.69
N SER A 3 56.21 -35.44 -25.52
CA SER A 3 55.15 -36.50 -25.48
C SER A 3 54.28 -36.42 -24.21
N SER A 4 52.96 -36.64 -24.18
CA SER A 4 51.90 -36.95 -25.15
C SER A 4 50.57 -36.99 -24.37
N VAL A 5 49.48 -36.56 -25.02
CA VAL A 5 48.15 -37.24 -25.12
C VAL A 5 47.48 -37.83 -23.87
N LEU A 6 46.24 -37.41 -23.59
CA LEU A 6 45.07 -38.32 -23.48
C LEU A 6 43.72 -37.57 -23.46
N ARG A 7 42.84 -37.97 -24.40
CA ARG A 7 41.40 -37.68 -24.51
C ARG A 7 40.60 -38.89 -24.00
N VAL A 8 39.27 -38.71 -23.89
CA VAL A 8 38.17 -39.71 -23.99
C VAL A 8 37.64 -40.20 -22.61
N PRO A 9 36.32 -40.46 -22.39
CA PRO A 9 35.09 -39.77 -22.82
C PRO A 9 33.98 -39.72 -21.71
N TRP A 10 32.83 -39.14 -22.09
CA TRP A 10 31.50 -39.36 -21.51
C TRP A 10 31.17 -40.83 -21.21
N CYS A 11 30.57 -41.08 -20.05
CA CYS A 11 29.75 -42.25 -19.76
C CYS A 11 28.39 -41.81 -19.20
N PHE A 12 27.34 -42.26 -19.88
CA PHE A 12 25.96 -42.36 -19.41
C PHE A 12 25.88 -43.15 -18.10
N LEU A 13 25.00 -42.73 -17.19
CA LEU A 13 24.35 -43.67 -16.28
C LEU A 13 22.89 -43.25 -16.04
N LEU A 14 22.00 -43.98 -16.72
CA LEU A 14 20.59 -44.18 -16.38
C LEU A 14 20.53 -45.17 -15.22
N LEU A 15 19.78 -44.85 -14.17
CA LEU A 15 19.23 -45.84 -13.25
C LEU A 15 17.78 -45.47 -12.94
N ALA A 16 16.88 -46.22 -13.57
CA ALA A 16 15.48 -46.35 -13.20
C ALA A 16 15.38 -47.41 -12.10
N LEU A 17 14.59 -47.15 -11.05
CA LEU A 17 13.97 -48.18 -10.23
C LEU A 17 12.52 -47.78 -9.91
N THR A 18 11.67 -48.78 -10.09
CA THR A 18 10.22 -48.81 -10.09
C THR A 18 9.63 -49.12 -8.72
N GLY A 19 8.45 -48.58 -8.42
CA GLY A 19 7.33 -49.31 -7.82
C GLY A 19 7.17 -49.28 -6.29
N CYS A 20 6.11 -48.61 -5.82
CA CYS A 20 4.91 -49.27 -5.28
C CYS A 20 3.85 -48.24 -4.85
N GLU A 21 2.69 -48.30 -5.51
CA GLU A 21 1.40 -47.80 -4.99
C GLU A 21 1.06 -48.48 -3.65
N PRO A 22 0.27 -47.79 -2.81
CA PRO A 22 -1.08 -48.29 -2.65
C PRO A 22 -2.17 -47.21 -2.68
N ALA A 23 -3.25 -47.62 -3.35
CA ALA A 23 -4.66 -47.26 -3.24
C ALA A 23 -5.11 -46.29 -2.13
N LEU A 24 -5.90 -45.30 -2.57
CA LEU A 24 -6.86 -44.52 -1.79
C LEU A 24 -7.83 -45.40 -0.98
N PRO A 25 -8.35 -44.85 0.12
CA PRO A 25 -9.81 -44.70 0.17
C PRO A 25 -10.24 -43.26 0.46
N ASP A 26 -11.36 -42.90 -0.17
CA ASP A 26 -12.15 -41.69 0.06
C ASP A 26 -12.49 -41.49 1.54
N ALA A 27 -12.17 -40.28 2.04
CA ALA A 27 -12.89 -39.65 3.14
C ALA A 27 -12.69 -38.12 3.06
N THR A 28 -13.70 -37.43 2.54
CA THR A 28 -14.08 -36.02 2.80
C THR A 28 -13.11 -35.21 3.67
N GLY A 29 -12.18 -34.52 3.01
CA GLY A 29 -11.24 -33.58 3.63
C GLY A 29 -11.49 -32.15 3.17
N VAL A 30 -11.90 -31.30 4.11
CA VAL A 30 -11.87 -29.84 3.98
C VAL A 30 -10.41 -29.44 3.73
N GLY A 31 -10.13 -28.87 2.56
CA GLY A 31 -8.77 -28.60 2.09
C GLY A 31 -8.00 -27.60 2.98
N PRO A 32 -6.67 -27.71 3.06
CA PRO A 32 -5.83 -26.80 3.82
C PRO A 32 -5.83 -25.41 3.17
N ARG A 33 -5.97 -24.37 4.00
CA ARG A 33 -5.76 -22.97 3.64
C ARG A 33 -4.43 -22.83 2.91
N ALA A 34 -4.47 -22.18 1.75
CA ALA A 34 -3.29 -21.73 1.04
C ALA A 34 -2.41 -20.91 1.99
N GLU A 35 -1.13 -21.27 2.09
CA GLU A 35 -0.08 -20.40 2.62
C GLU A 35 -0.10 -19.10 1.82
N GLU A 36 -0.55 -18.04 2.47
CA GLU A 36 -0.50 -16.68 1.95
C GLU A 36 0.97 -16.24 1.98
N LYS A 37 1.70 -16.58 0.93
CA LYS A 37 3.02 -15.99 0.68
C LYS A 37 2.81 -14.53 0.33
N LEU A 38 3.07 -13.66 1.30
CA LEU A 38 3.25 -12.22 1.09
C LEU A 38 4.36 -12.05 0.05
N GLY A 39 3.96 -11.67 -1.17
CA GLY A 39 4.86 -11.47 -2.29
C GLY A 39 5.65 -10.19 -2.12
N THR A 40 6.95 -10.28 -2.38
CA THR A 40 7.85 -9.15 -2.62
C THR A 40 7.40 -8.42 -3.89
N ARG A 41 6.94 -7.19 -3.74
CA ARG A 41 6.78 -6.22 -4.84
C ARG A 41 7.28 -4.87 -4.39
N GLU A 42 8.12 -4.25 -5.23
CA GLU A 42 8.42 -2.82 -5.21
C GLU A 42 7.09 -2.05 -5.24
N SER A 43 6.93 -1.17 -4.28
CA SER A 43 5.92 -0.12 -4.30
C SER A 43 6.51 1.08 -3.58
N ASP A 44 7.09 1.99 -4.36
CA ASP A 44 7.42 3.36 -4.00
C ASP A 44 6.22 4.00 -3.29
N ILE A 45 6.44 4.49 -2.05
CA ILE A 45 5.64 5.27 -1.06
C ILE A 45 4.11 5.42 -1.26
N ARG A 46 3.44 4.50 -1.94
CA ARG A 46 1.98 4.37 -2.00
C ARG A 46 1.61 3.24 -1.10
N ILE A 47 1.02 3.65 0.01
CA ILE A 47 0.95 2.83 1.19
C ILE A 47 -0.51 2.48 1.44
N ALA A 48 -0.83 1.21 1.21
CA ALA A 48 -2.16 0.69 1.49
C ALA A 48 -2.52 0.78 2.97
N ASN A 49 -3.77 1.12 3.23
CA ASN A 49 -4.33 1.30 4.57
C ASN A 49 -5.13 0.09 5.08
N SER A 50 -4.60 -1.12 4.98
CA SER A 50 -5.32 -2.33 5.44
C SER A 50 -5.07 -2.70 6.91
N LEU A 51 -4.49 -1.80 7.72
CA LEU A 51 -4.35 -2.00 9.16
C LEU A 51 -5.69 -1.77 9.83
N THR A 52 -6.32 -2.82 10.33
CA THR A 52 -7.61 -2.64 11.02
C THR A 52 -7.43 -1.88 12.33
N THR A 53 -8.47 -1.17 12.77
CA THR A 53 -8.41 -0.48 14.08
C THR A 53 -8.08 -1.44 15.21
N GLN A 54 -8.58 -2.68 15.17
CA GLN A 54 -8.25 -3.68 16.18
C GLN A 54 -6.77 -4.10 16.14
N GLU A 55 -6.21 -4.27 14.94
CA GLU A 55 -4.79 -4.57 14.78
C GLU A 55 -3.89 -3.42 15.23
N LEU A 56 -4.33 -2.16 15.06
CA LEU A 56 -3.60 -1.00 15.58
C LEU A 56 -3.70 -0.89 17.11
N VAL A 57 -4.91 -1.01 17.67
CA VAL A 57 -5.19 -0.54 19.04
C VAL A 57 -5.29 -1.63 20.11
N VAL A 58 -5.45 -2.89 19.75
CA VAL A 58 -5.55 -4.01 20.72
C VAL A 58 -4.64 -5.18 20.34
N ASN A 59 -3.44 -4.86 19.85
CA ASN A 59 -2.37 -5.83 19.66
C ASN A 59 -1.43 -5.88 20.85
N ALA A 60 -0.75 -7.01 21.01
CA ALA A 60 0.08 -7.29 22.17
C ALA A 60 1.39 -6.48 22.27
N ILE A 61 1.74 -5.68 21.26
CA ILE A 61 2.89 -4.76 21.29
C ILE A 61 2.42 -3.34 21.59
N ALA A 62 1.59 -2.74 20.72
CA ALA A 62 1.19 -1.34 20.87
C ALA A 62 0.31 -1.11 22.10
N ALA A 63 -0.54 -2.08 22.46
CA ALA A 63 -1.43 -2.01 23.62
C ALA A 63 -0.85 -2.74 24.84
N ASN A 64 0.48 -2.79 24.97
CA ASN A 64 1.18 -3.28 26.15
C ASN A 64 2.20 -2.24 26.62
N HIS A 65 2.06 -1.74 27.84
CA HIS A 65 2.89 -0.62 28.34
C HIS A 65 4.40 -0.87 28.25
N ASP A 66 4.86 -2.08 28.60
CA ASP A 66 6.29 -2.39 28.66
C ASP A 66 6.85 -2.68 27.25
N ALA A 67 6.09 -3.38 26.39
CA ALA A 67 6.50 -3.64 25.01
C ALA A 67 6.53 -2.34 24.18
N ASN A 68 5.56 -1.46 24.42
CA ASN A 68 5.47 -0.16 23.75
C ASN A 68 6.60 0.78 24.21
N GLU A 69 6.97 0.77 25.49
CA GLU A 69 8.17 1.46 25.99
C GLU A 69 9.46 0.91 25.37
N ALA A 70 9.58 -0.42 25.25
CA ALA A 70 10.76 -1.04 24.62
C ALA A 70 10.95 -0.56 23.17
N LEU A 71 9.87 -0.49 22.38
CA LEU A 71 9.89 0.09 21.04
C LEU A 71 10.36 1.56 21.04
N ALA A 72 9.88 2.36 21.99
CA ALA A 72 10.17 3.78 22.07
C ALA A 72 11.63 4.10 22.47
N THR A 73 12.34 3.13 23.05
CA THR A 73 13.65 3.34 23.70
C THR A 73 14.78 2.49 23.13
N SER A 74 14.48 1.59 22.19
CA SER A 74 15.44 0.68 21.59
C SER A 74 15.42 0.73 20.06
N SER A 75 16.53 0.32 19.45
CA SER A 75 16.58 0.07 18.00
C SER A 75 15.77 -1.18 17.63
N LEU A 76 15.22 -1.21 16.43
CA LEU A 76 14.43 -2.34 15.95
C LEU A 76 15.28 -3.63 15.84
N GLU A 77 16.51 -3.55 15.32
CA GLU A 77 17.40 -4.71 15.23
C GLU A 77 17.73 -5.30 16.61
N SER A 78 17.96 -4.45 17.62
CA SER A 78 18.24 -4.94 18.98
C SER A 78 17.09 -5.71 19.62
N LEU A 79 15.84 -5.48 19.18
CA LEU A 79 14.64 -6.13 19.71
C LEU A 79 14.23 -7.37 18.91
N PHE A 80 14.49 -7.41 17.60
CA PHE A 80 13.88 -8.39 16.70
C PHE A 80 14.87 -9.18 15.85
N ASP A 81 15.98 -8.58 15.43
CA ASP A 81 16.89 -9.21 14.49
C ASP A 81 17.67 -10.33 15.21
N PRO A 82 17.56 -11.59 14.75
CA PRO A 82 18.19 -12.72 15.41
C PRO A 82 19.72 -12.69 15.42
N ASP A 83 20.36 -11.91 14.56
CA ASP A 83 21.81 -11.75 14.50
C ASP A 83 22.33 -10.61 15.36
N VAL A 84 21.46 -9.69 15.79
CA VAL A 84 21.81 -8.50 16.58
C VAL A 84 21.31 -8.58 18.02
N MET A 85 20.14 -9.18 18.25
CA MET A 85 19.50 -9.18 19.57
C MET A 85 20.36 -9.83 20.67
N ILE A 86 20.40 -9.18 21.83
CA ILE A 86 21.06 -9.72 23.03
C ILE A 86 19.97 -10.22 23.99
N PRO A 87 20.02 -11.48 24.47
CA PRO A 87 19.02 -12.01 25.39
C PRO A 87 18.82 -11.10 26.62
N SER A 88 17.62 -10.54 26.73
CA SER A 88 17.20 -9.66 27.82
C SER A 88 15.72 -9.91 28.15
N GLY A 89 15.25 -9.32 29.26
CA GLY A 89 13.82 -9.36 29.62
C GLY A 89 12.93 -8.70 28.57
N GLU A 90 13.40 -7.61 27.95
CA GLU A 90 12.70 -6.87 26.91
C GLU A 90 12.61 -7.68 25.62
N VAL A 91 13.70 -8.30 25.17
CA VAL A 91 13.70 -9.18 23.99
C VAL A 91 12.76 -10.37 24.21
N ALA A 92 12.80 -10.98 25.39
CA ALA A 92 11.90 -12.09 25.73
C ALA A 92 10.42 -11.65 25.75
N LEU A 93 10.14 -10.43 26.24
CA LEU A 93 8.81 -9.83 26.19
C LEU A 93 8.35 -9.66 24.73
N MET A 94 9.14 -8.97 23.90
CA MET A 94 8.79 -8.70 22.50
C MET A 94 8.54 -9.98 21.70
N GLN A 95 9.41 -10.97 21.83
CA GLN A 95 9.24 -12.28 21.19
C GLN A 95 7.95 -12.99 21.63
N ASN A 96 7.58 -12.87 22.90
CA ASN A 96 6.33 -13.45 23.40
C ASN A 96 5.10 -12.69 22.87
N GLN A 97 5.16 -11.36 22.75
CA GLN A 97 4.05 -10.58 22.18
C GLN A 97 3.84 -10.85 20.69
N LEU A 98 4.88 -11.21 19.94
CA LEU A 98 4.76 -11.62 18.53
C LEU A 98 3.99 -12.92 18.31
N ARG A 99 3.56 -13.62 19.36
CA ARG A 99 2.57 -14.71 19.25
C ARG A 99 1.16 -14.21 18.96
N ASP A 100 0.91 -12.91 19.12
CA ASP A 100 -0.31 -12.27 18.66
C ASP A 100 -0.21 -11.92 17.16
N PRO A 101 -1.06 -12.50 16.29
CA PRO A 101 -1.08 -12.14 14.88
C PRO A 101 -1.32 -10.64 14.63
N PHE A 102 -2.05 -9.96 15.51
CA PHE A 102 -2.25 -8.52 15.41
C PHE A 102 -0.96 -7.75 15.66
N ALA A 103 -0.09 -8.24 16.55
CA ALA A 103 1.21 -7.63 16.80
C ALA A 103 2.14 -7.80 15.60
N GLN A 104 2.13 -8.96 14.94
CA GLN A 104 2.90 -9.18 13.71
C GLN A 104 2.46 -8.25 12.58
N ARG A 105 1.14 -8.03 12.42
CA ARG A 105 0.60 -7.08 11.44
C ARG A 105 0.95 -5.64 11.79
N PHE A 106 0.81 -5.25 13.06
CA PHE A 106 1.25 -3.94 13.53
C PHE A 106 2.73 -3.69 13.20
N MET A 107 3.61 -4.66 13.46
CA MET A 107 5.04 -4.54 13.16
C MET A 107 5.32 -4.42 11.67
N ALA A 108 4.63 -5.17 10.80
CA ALA A 108 4.78 -5.01 9.35
C ALA A 108 4.44 -3.57 8.89
N TYR A 109 3.42 -2.96 9.49
CA TYR A 109 3.03 -1.59 9.22
C TYR A 109 4.00 -0.56 9.82
N LEU A 110 4.51 -0.81 11.03
CA LEU A 110 5.49 0.04 11.70
C LEU A 110 6.80 0.08 10.90
N VAL A 111 7.33 -1.10 10.54
CA VAL A 111 8.55 -1.21 9.72
C VAL A 111 8.34 -0.57 8.36
N GLY A 112 7.19 -0.77 7.72
CA GLY A 112 6.85 -0.12 6.46
C GLY A 112 6.74 1.41 6.54
N CYS A 113 6.39 1.98 7.71
CA CYS A 113 6.39 3.42 7.93
C CYS A 113 7.78 3.96 8.31
N ALA A 114 8.56 3.19 9.08
CA ALA A 114 9.85 3.64 9.60
C ALA A 114 10.97 3.51 8.55
N LEU A 115 11.11 2.35 7.93
CA LEU A 115 12.22 2.02 7.03
C LEU A 115 11.86 2.33 5.57
N GLY A 116 12.87 2.60 4.76
CA GLY A 116 12.73 2.92 3.34
C GLY A 116 12.53 1.70 2.46
N GLU A 117 12.25 1.94 1.18
CA GLU A 117 12.15 0.88 0.18
C GLU A 117 13.47 0.10 0.04
N GLY A 118 13.36 -1.21 -0.14
CA GLY A 118 14.50 -2.13 -0.22
C GLY A 118 15.12 -2.50 1.13
N GLU A 119 14.78 -1.79 2.22
CA GLU A 119 15.19 -2.18 3.56
C GLU A 119 14.28 -3.28 4.13
N THR A 120 14.88 -4.28 4.79
CA THR A 120 14.14 -5.32 5.51
C THR A 120 14.61 -5.46 6.96
N LEU A 121 13.70 -5.87 7.85
CA LEU A 121 14.00 -6.25 9.23
C LEU A 121 13.69 -7.73 9.43
N GLU A 122 14.72 -8.51 9.73
CA GLU A 122 14.55 -9.93 10.05
C GLU A 122 13.99 -10.13 11.46
N TRP A 123 13.23 -11.20 11.64
CA TRP A 123 12.70 -11.59 12.94
C TRP A 123 12.39 -13.09 13.01
N LEU A 124 12.23 -13.62 14.23
CA LEU A 124 11.86 -15.01 14.45
C LEU A 124 10.35 -15.17 14.58
N ASN A 125 9.72 -15.92 13.68
CA ASN A 125 8.28 -16.12 13.68
C ASN A 125 7.84 -17.25 14.63
N PRO A 126 7.16 -16.93 15.76
CA PRO A 126 6.78 -17.94 16.75
C PRO A 126 5.53 -18.72 16.36
N LEU A 127 4.85 -18.39 15.25
CA LEU A 127 3.66 -19.08 14.74
C LEU A 127 3.98 -20.20 13.74
N GLN A 128 5.21 -20.26 13.25
CA GLN A 128 5.65 -21.33 12.34
C GLN A 128 5.94 -22.62 13.11
N PRO A 129 5.81 -23.82 12.49
CA PRO A 129 5.87 -25.12 13.19
C PRO A 129 7.15 -25.39 13.99
N SER A 130 8.28 -24.78 13.62
CA SER A 130 9.56 -24.87 14.36
C SER A 130 9.78 -23.73 15.36
N GLY A 131 8.83 -22.80 15.48
CA GLY A 131 8.85 -21.66 16.40
C GLY A 131 9.98 -20.65 16.19
N SER A 132 10.81 -20.83 15.16
CA SER A 132 12.08 -20.13 14.95
C SER A 132 12.41 -19.88 13.48
N GLN A 133 11.41 -19.91 12.58
CA GLN A 133 11.66 -19.61 11.18
C GLN A 133 11.93 -18.11 11.03
N ARG A 134 13.06 -17.77 10.41
CA ARG A 134 13.35 -16.39 10.00
C ARG A 134 12.28 -15.92 9.04
N SER A 135 11.69 -14.79 9.36
CA SER A 135 10.75 -14.04 8.54
C SER A 135 11.27 -12.61 8.43
N GLU A 136 10.73 -11.85 7.49
CA GLU A 136 11.14 -10.47 7.26
C GLU A 136 9.92 -9.55 7.23
N TRP A 137 10.11 -8.33 7.70
CA TRP A 137 9.24 -7.19 7.41
C TRP A 137 9.96 -6.26 6.45
N ALA A 138 9.26 -5.75 5.44
CA ALA A 138 9.81 -4.83 4.46
C ALA A 138 9.48 -3.37 4.81
N GLY A 139 10.45 -2.48 4.59
CA GLY A 139 10.30 -1.03 4.62
C GLY A 139 9.57 -0.50 3.39
N SER A 140 9.15 0.77 3.45
CA SER A 140 8.52 1.48 2.33
C SER A 140 8.69 3.00 2.45
N ALA A 141 8.12 3.64 3.49
CA ALA A 141 8.02 5.10 3.57
C ALA A 141 9.33 5.80 3.96
N GLY A 142 10.22 5.14 4.70
CA GLY A 142 11.48 5.72 5.14
C GLY A 142 11.34 6.95 6.04
N LEU A 143 10.30 7.05 6.88
CA LEU A 143 10.10 8.23 7.73
C LEU A 143 11.09 8.32 8.91
N CYS A 144 11.71 7.19 9.26
CA CYS A 144 12.66 7.07 10.35
C CYS A 144 13.62 5.87 10.17
N PRO A 145 14.46 5.86 9.13
CA PRO A 145 15.32 4.73 8.79
C PRO A 145 16.33 4.38 9.89
N TRP A 146 16.84 5.37 10.64
CA TRP A 146 17.82 5.12 11.71
C TRP A 146 17.22 4.36 12.91
N TRP A 147 15.89 4.30 13.07
CA TRP A 147 15.27 3.46 14.10
C TRP A 147 15.62 1.97 13.93
N ARG A 148 16.05 1.58 12.74
CA ARG A 148 16.64 0.27 12.50
C ARG A 148 17.77 -0.04 13.49
N THR A 149 18.73 0.87 13.63
CA THR A 149 20.01 0.66 14.33
C THR A 149 20.15 1.48 15.61
N GLU A 150 19.31 2.50 15.80
CA GLU A 150 19.37 3.43 16.92
C GLU A 150 17.99 3.59 17.59
N ALA A 151 17.97 4.04 18.84
CA ALA A 151 16.72 4.38 19.51
C ALA A 151 16.07 5.60 18.82
N PRO A 152 14.74 5.60 18.65
CA PRO A 152 14.05 6.66 17.95
C PRO A 152 13.99 7.94 18.79
N GLY A 153 14.11 9.10 18.14
CA GLY A 153 13.79 10.39 18.74
C GLY A 153 12.29 10.68 18.76
N ASP A 154 11.87 11.71 19.50
CA ASP A 154 10.46 12.09 19.65
C ASP A 154 9.78 12.42 18.29
N ALA A 155 10.46 13.13 17.39
CA ALA A 155 9.91 13.44 16.07
C ALA A 155 9.71 12.17 15.22
N CYS A 156 10.66 11.23 15.24
CA CYS A 156 10.53 9.92 14.61
C CYS A 156 9.29 9.17 15.09
N LEU A 157 9.10 9.08 16.41
CA LEU A 157 7.95 8.40 17.02
C LEU A 157 6.63 9.03 16.57
N LYS A 158 6.57 10.36 16.50
CA LYS A 158 5.39 11.11 16.06
C LYS A 158 5.07 10.91 14.58
N ARG A 159 6.08 10.92 13.71
CA ARG A 159 5.92 10.67 12.26
C ARG A 159 5.44 9.26 11.98
N VAL A 160 6.07 8.26 12.60
CA VAL A 160 5.66 6.86 12.44
C VAL A 160 4.26 6.65 13.02
N THR A 161 3.92 7.31 14.14
CA THR A 161 2.54 7.32 14.68
C THR A 161 1.56 7.89 13.66
N ALA A 162 1.86 9.05 13.07
CA ALA A 162 1.01 9.69 12.08
C ALA A 162 0.80 8.80 10.84
N CYS A 163 1.86 8.16 10.33
CA CYS A 163 1.77 7.18 9.25
C CYS A 163 0.92 5.95 9.62
N LEU A 164 1.13 5.36 10.80
CA LEU A 164 0.35 4.22 11.29
C LEU A 164 -1.14 4.57 11.40
N LEU A 165 -1.45 5.74 11.95
CA LEU A 165 -2.82 6.20 12.09
C LEU A 165 -3.45 6.58 10.74
N ALA A 166 -2.69 7.17 9.82
CA ALA A 166 -3.10 7.40 8.44
C ALA A 166 -3.44 6.10 7.71
N ARG A 167 -2.79 4.99 8.06
CA ARG A 167 -3.07 3.65 7.52
C ARG A 167 -4.17 2.89 8.27
N ASN A 168 -4.63 3.38 9.43
CA ASN A 168 -5.68 2.75 10.23
C ASN A 168 -7.00 2.71 9.47
N ASN A 169 -7.66 1.58 9.32
CA ASN A 169 -8.91 1.41 8.59
C ASN A 169 -9.87 0.47 9.29
N SER A 170 -10.98 1.00 9.81
CA SER A 170 -11.99 0.24 10.54
C SER A 170 -12.55 -0.98 9.79
N ARG A 171 -12.51 -0.98 8.45
CA ARG A 171 -12.99 -2.07 7.60
C ARG A 171 -11.90 -2.97 7.05
N GLY A 172 -10.63 -2.60 7.19
CA GLY A 172 -9.52 -3.32 6.58
C GLY A 172 -9.53 -3.30 5.05
N PHE A 173 -10.25 -2.36 4.42
CA PHE A 173 -10.15 -2.17 2.97
C PHE A 173 -8.72 -1.81 2.58
N ARG A 174 -8.26 -2.31 1.43
CA ARG A 174 -6.95 -1.97 0.88
C ARG A 174 -7.07 -0.76 -0.06
N VAL A 175 -7.06 0.44 0.49
CA VAL A 175 -7.05 1.68 -0.31
C VAL A 175 -5.65 2.25 -0.31
N GLU A 176 -5.15 2.55 -1.51
CA GLU A 176 -3.90 3.29 -1.65
C GLU A 176 -4.11 4.74 -1.24
N LEU A 177 -3.19 5.26 -0.44
CA LEU A 177 -3.22 6.62 0.08
C LEU A 177 -2.05 7.42 -0.49
N SER A 178 -2.30 8.69 -0.75
CA SER A 178 -1.24 9.70 -0.92
C SER A 178 -1.04 10.39 0.42
N MET A 179 0.10 10.17 1.06
CA MET A 179 0.46 10.80 2.35
C MET A 179 1.38 11.98 2.09
N ARG A 180 1.12 13.10 2.77
CA ARG A 180 1.84 14.36 2.61
C ARG A 180 2.14 14.99 3.95
N GLY A 181 3.27 15.68 4.04
CA GLY A 181 3.76 16.27 5.26
C GLY A 181 5.19 16.78 5.06
N GLU A 182 5.72 17.46 6.06
CA GLU A 182 7.07 17.99 6.04
C GLU A 182 7.97 17.36 7.10
N LEU A 183 9.28 17.28 6.82
CA LEU A 183 10.31 17.02 7.83
C LEU A 183 11.02 18.29 8.20
N HIS A 184 10.86 18.73 9.43
CA HIS A 184 11.55 19.91 9.93
C HIS A 184 12.96 19.62 10.47
N GLU A 185 13.51 18.42 10.24
CA GLU A 185 14.83 18.00 10.70
C GLU A 185 15.86 17.97 9.54
N PRO A 186 16.60 19.08 9.30
CA PRO A 186 17.52 19.21 8.18
C PRO A 186 18.75 18.29 8.27
N GLU A 187 19.06 17.75 9.46
CA GLU A 187 20.21 16.85 9.67
C GLU A 187 19.96 15.42 9.18
N LEU A 188 18.71 15.06 8.89
CA LEU A 188 18.34 13.71 8.49
C LEU A 188 18.56 13.40 7.00
N ALA A 189 18.96 14.37 6.18
CA ALA A 189 19.30 14.20 4.77
C ALA A 189 18.25 13.45 3.91
N ILE A 190 17.00 13.36 4.36
CA ILE A 190 15.88 12.93 3.51
C ILE A 190 15.34 14.22 2.90
N GLU A 191 15.79 14.55 1.69
CA GLU A 191 15.43 15.82 1.05
C GLU A 191 13.90 16.00 0.97
N GLU A 192 13.11 14.90 0.87
CA GLU A 192 11.64 14.91 0.83
C GLU A 192 11.07 13.50 1.18
N PRO A 193 10.73 13.11 2.43
CA PRO A 193 10.27 11.73 2.70
C PRO A 193 8.86 11.44 2.15
N PHE A 194 8.14 12.49 1.75
CA PHE A 194 6.83 12.42 1.12
C PHE A 194 6.95 12.91 -0.33
N THR A 195 8.02 12.50 -1.03
CA THR A 195 8.12 12.72 -2.48
C THR A 195 6.86 12.18 -3.14
N LEU A 196 6.21 13.01 -3.95
CA LEU A 196 5.05 12.59 -4.74
C LEU A 196 5.53 12.01 -6.06
N ASP A 197 4.97 10.87 -6.46
CA ASP A 197 5.33 10.26 -7.73
C ASP A 197 5.02 11.21 -8.88
N ALA A 198 6.03 11.48 -9.72
CA ALA A 198 5.84 12.18 -10.98
C ALA A 198 4.89 11.41 -11.91
N TRP A 199 4.79 10.09 -11.72
CA TRP A 199 3.92 9.19 -12.46
C TRP A 199 3.33 8.12 -11.53
N THR A 200 2.00 8.17 -11.33
CA THR A 200 1.26 7.14 -10.59
C THR A 200 1.18 5.81 -11.33
N GLN A 201 1.72 4.75 -10.71
CA GLN A 201 1.46 3.40 -11.19
C GLN A 201 0.02 2.96 -10.82
N PRO A 202 -0.68 2.22 -11.68
CA PRO A 202 -1.99 1.70 -11.36
C PRO A 202 -2.02 0.76 -10.15
N ILE A 203 -3.13 0.77 -9.41
CA ILE A 203 -3.33 -0.14 -8.27
C ILE A 203 -3.53 -1.57 -8.77
N ASP A 204 -2.84 -2.53 -8.15
CA ASP A 204 -2.90 -3.95 -8.51
C ASP A 204 -3.93 -4.76 -7.72
N GLN A 205 -4.58 -4.17 -6.73
CA GLN A 205 -5.62 -4.80 -5.91
C GLN A 205 -6.77 -3.84 -5.67
N LEU A 206 -7.99 -4.35 -5.78
CA LEU A 206 -9.17 -3.55 -5.48
C LEU A 206 -9.36 -3.39 -3.95
N PRO A 207 -9.96 -2.28 -3.47
CA PRO A 207 -10.19 -2.03 -2.04
C PRO A 207 -10.85 -3.16 -1.26
N THR A 208 -11.81 -3.84 -1.87
CA THR A 208 -12.58 -4.93 -1.24
C THR A 208 -12.02 -6.32 -1.56
N ALA A 209 -10.98 -6.43 -2.40
CA ALA A 209 -10.40 -7.70 -2.78
C ALA A 209 -9.36 -8.14 -1.76
N THR A 210 -9.32 -9.44 -1.45
CA THR A 210 -8.32 -10.04 -0.56
C THR A 210 -7.03 -10.40 -1.28
N SER A 211 -6.99 -10.28 -2.61
CA SER A 211 -5.83 -10.64 -3.42
C SER A 211 -5.69 -9.67 -4.60
N PRO A 212 -4.47 -9.50 -5.15
CA PRO A 212 -4.26 -8.71 -6.35
C PRO A 212 -5.14 -9.21 -7.51
N VAL A 213 -5.41 -8.32 -8.47
CA VAL A 213 -6.05 -8.68 -9.74
C VAL A 213 -5.17 -9.71 -10.44
N SER A 214 -5.79 -10.75 -11.01
CA SER A 214 -5.08 -11.90 -11.60
C SER A 214 -4.05 -11.42 -12.62
N SER A 215 -4.44 -10.43 -13.43
CA SER A 215 -3.60 -9.82 -14.46
C SER A 215 -2.28 -9.29 -13.93
N SER A 216 -2.24 -8.80 -12.70
CA SER A 216 -1.00 -8.31 -12.10
C SER A 216 -0.04 -9.44 -11.77
N VAL A 217 -0.51 -10.66 -11.45
CA VAL A 217 0.34 -11.74 -10.94
C VAL A 217 1.13 -12.43 -12.07
N PRO A 218 2.34 -12.98 -11.82
CA PRO A 218 3.06 -13.74 -12.83
C PRO A 218 2.25 -14.94 -13.35
N CYS A 219 2.45 -15.30 -14.62
CA CYS A 219 1.79 -16.46 -15.20
C CYS A 219 2.36 -17.78 -14.65
N ALA A 220 1.50 -18.68 -14.20
CA ALA A 220 1.91 -20.01 -13.72
C ALA A 220 2.43 -20.93 -14.86
N SER A 221 2.02 -20.65 -16.10
CA SER A 221 2.47 -21.35 -17.30
C SER A 221 2.55 -20.38 -18.48
N ARG A 222 3.32 -20.75 -19.51
CA ARG A 222 3.45 -19.95 -20.72
C ARG A 222 2.11 -19.82 -21.43
N THR A 223 1.59 -18.61 -21.47
CA THR A 223 0.37 -18.20 -22.17
C THR A 223 0.65 -17.02 -23.10
N SER A 224 -0.25 -16.77 -24.06
CA SER A 224 -0.09 -15.68 -25.02
C SER A 224 -1.39 -14.91 -25.31
N GLY A 225 -1.26 -13.72 -25.89
CA GLY A 225 -2.38 -12.87 -26.31
C GLY A 225 -2.85 -11.86 -25.28
N ALA A 226 -3.59 -10.85 -25.75
CA ALA A 226 -4.07 -9.75 -24.90
C ALA A 226 -5.28 -10.12 -24.01
N GLY A 227 -5.82 -11.33 -24.19
CA GLY A 227 -6.92 -11.86 -23.38
C GLY A 227 -6.49 -12.59 -22.12
N ARG A 228 -5.19 -12.83 -21.88
CA ARG A 228 -4.72 -13.52 -20.67
C ARG A 228 -4.84 -12.63 -19.44
N ASP A 229 -4.98 -13.21 -18.27
CA ASP A 229 -5.11 -12.49 -16.99
C ASP A 229 -3.96 -12.83 -16.05
N CYS A 230 -2.74 -12.74 -16.57
CA CYS A 230 -1.49 -12.86 -15.81
C CYS A 230 -0.33 -12.19 -16.56
N GLY A 231 0.73 -11.86 -15.84
CA GLY A 231 1.99 -11.34 -16.37
C GLY A 231 1.86 -9.95 -17.01
N TRP A 232 0.96 -9.12 -16.49
CA TRP A 232 0.82 -7.72 -16.91
C TRP A 232 1.55 -6.78 -15.96
N THR A 233 2.17 -5.77 -16.55
CA THR A 233 2.76 -4.64 -15.83
C THR A 233 1.76 -3.49 -15.80
N MET A 234 1.52 -2.96 -14.59
CA MET A 234 0.73 -1.75 -14.36
C MET A 234 1.56 -0.55 -14.83
N HIS A 235 1.23 0.02 -15.99
CA HIS A 235 2.04 1.09 -16.58
C HIS A 235 1.65 2.44 -16.01
N SER A 236 0.48 2.98 -16.39
CA SER A 236 0.14 4.37 -16.07
C SER A 236 -1.34 4.60 -15.81
N VAL A 237 -1.62 5.56 -14.93
CA VAL A 237 -2.95 6.17 -14.79
C VAL A 237 -3.02 7.41 -15.69
N GLY A 238 -4.15 7.56 -16.38
CA GLY A 238 -4.50 8.74 -17.16
C GLY A 238 -5.88 9.26 -16.80
N TRP A 239 -6.20 10.46 -17.25
CA TRP A 239 -7.54 11.02 -17.20
C TRP A 239 -7.98 11.50 -18.59
N CYS A 240 -9.27 11.34 -18.87
CA CYS A 240 -9.85 11.85 -20.10
C CYS A 240 -11.17 12.59 -19.89
N PRO A 241 -11.41 13.66 -20.68
CA PRO A 241 -12.65 14.41 -20.69
C PRO A 241 -13.89 13.58 -21.06
N ALA A 242 -15.03 14.09 -20.63
CA ALA A 242 -16.35 13.53 -20.89
C ALA A 242 -16.60 13.24 -22.38
N GLY A 243 -16.91 11.98 -22.72
CA GLY A 243 -17.28 11.57 -24.07
C GLY A 243 -16.18 11.67 -25.12
N GLN A 244 -14.95 12.04 -24.76
CA GLN A 244 -13.86 12.15 -25.71
C GLN A 244 -13.40 10.76 -26.16
N THR A 245 -13.21 10.59 -27.46
CA THR A 245 -12.54 9.39 -27.99
C THR A 245 -11.03 9.62 -27.97
N ILE A 246 -10.32 8.71 -27.30
CA ILE A 246 -8.86 8.77 -27.16
C ILE A 246 -8.25 7.50 -27.74
N ALA A 247 -6.98 7.58 -28.14
CA ALA A 247 -6.21 6.41 -28.50
C ALA A 247 -4.91 6.34 -27.70
N VAL A 248 -4.53 5.10 -27.39
CA VAL A 248 -3.35 4.71 -26.61
C VAL A 248 -2.59 3.69 -27.44
N GLY A 249 -1.27 3.81 -27.56
CA GLY A 249 -0.47 2.85 -28.32
C GLY A 249 0.92 2.65 -27.75
N ALA A 250 1.53 1.54 -28.11
CA ALA A 250 2.94 1.22 -27.86
C ALA A 250 3.56 0.73 -29.18
N GLY A 251 3.68 1.66 -30.14
CA GLY A 251 4.13 1.44 -31.51
C GLY A 251 2.99 1.35 -32.54
N GLY A 252 1.75 1.10 -32.11
CA GLY A 252 0.60 1.02 -33.00
C GLY A 252 0.03 2.40 -33.36
N PRO A 253 -0.55 2.59 -34.57
CA PRO A 253 -1.19 3.85 -34.96
C PRO A 253 -2.56 4.03 -34.26
N PRO A 254 -3.05 5.26 -34.07
CA PRO A 254 -4.32 5.53 -33.38
C PRO A 254 -5.56 4.96 -34.09
N SER A 255 -5.44 4.61 -35.37
CA SER A 255 -6.51 4.00 -36.17
C SER A 255 -5.91 2.96 -37.13
N CYS A 256 -5.79 1.72 -36.67
CA CYS A 256 -5.25 0.63 -37.45
C CYS A 256 -5.87 0.51 -38.86
N PRO A 257 -5.07 0.34 -39.93
CA PRO A 257 -3.60 0.25 -39.96
C PRO A 257 -2.89 1.60 -40.27
N SER A 258 -3.59 2.74 -40.26
CA SER A 258 -3.10 4.02 -40.75
C SER A 258 -2.87 5.08 -39.67
N GLY A 259 -1.84 5.90 -39.83
CA GLY A 259 -1.53 7.03 -38.97
C GLY A 259 -0.15 6.93 -38.35
N THR A 260 0.28 8.00 -37.66
CA THR A 260 1.55 8.01 -36.95
C THR A 260 1.45 7.13 -35.70
N PRO A 261 2.38 6.19 -35.48
CA PRO A 261 2.48 5.41 -34.25
C PRO A 261 2.39 6.25 -32.98
N LEU A 262 1.67 5.74 -31.98
CA LEU A 262 1.71 6.27 -30.62
C LEU A 262 2.67 5.41 -29.80
N GLY A 263 3.63 6.03 -29.13
CA GLY A 263 4.60 5.31 -28.31
C GLY A 263 5.52 4.39 -29.12
N SER A 264 6.12 3.41 -28.45
CA SER A 264 7.00 2.40 -29.07
C SER A 264 7.01 1.09 -28.29
N SER A 265 7.41 0.02 -28.94
CA SER A 265 7.66 -1.32 -28.37
C SER A 265 9.04 -1.82 -28.84
N SER A 266 9.72 -2.59 -27.99
CA SER A 266 11.02 -3.21 -28.32
C SER A 266 11.17 -4.60 -27.70
N ASP A 267 12.11 -5.37 -28.26
CA ASP A 267 12.57 -6.70 -27.82
C ASP A 267 11.56 -7.84 -27.97
N ALA A 268 10.28 -7.60 -27.66
CA ALA A 268 9.18 -8.52 -27.89
C ALA A 268 7.97 -7.80 -28.47
N ARG A 269 7.09 -8.56 -29.16
CA ARG A 269 5.75 -8.06 -29.45
C ARG A 269 5.04 -7.76 -28.14
N MET A 270 4.49 -6.57 -28.00
CA MET A 270 3.75 -6.15 -26.81
C MET A 270 2.24 -6.24 -27.03
N VAL A 271 1.49 -6.30 -25.93
CA VAL A 271 0.04 -6.16 -25.88
C VAL A 271 -0.34 -5.04 -24.93
N LEU A 272 -1.49 -4.42 -25.19
CA LEU A 272 -2.06 -3.35 -24.36
C LEU A 272 -3.42 -3.75 -23.83
N ARG A 273 -3.71 -3.28 -22.62
CA ARG A 273 -5.04 -3.32 -22.01
C ARG A 273 -5.33 -1.99 -21.36
N VAL A 274 -6.56 -1.53 -21.54
CA VAL A 274 -7.07 -0.32 -20.89
C VAL A 274 -8.22 -0.71 -19.97
N CYS A 275 -8.15 -0.20 -18.74
CA CYS A 275 -9.13 -0.40 -17.68
C CYS A 275 -9.72 0.95 -17.24
N ARG A 276 -10.96 0.95 -16.75
CA ARG A 276 -11.59 2.12 -16.12
C ARG A 276 -11.13 2.28 -14.68
N GLY A 277 -10.91 3.52 -14.25
CA GLY A 277 -10.44 3.86 -12.91
C GLY A 277 -8.92 3.86 -12.83
N ILE A 278 -8.39 3.80 -11.60
CA ILE A 278 -6.95 3.85 -11.32
C ILE A 278 -6.34 2.47 -11.03
N ALA A 279 -7.16 1.42 -11.05
CA ALA A 279 -6.73 0.05 -10.80
C ALA A 279 -6.68 -0.75 -12.11
N GLY A 280 -5.78 -1.73 -12.17
CA GLY A 280 -5.78 -2.74 -13.24
C GLY A 280 -7.03 -3.62 -13.22
N CYS A 281 -7.23 -4.38 -14.29
CA CYS A 281 -8.41 -5.23 -14.47
C CYS A 281 -8.12 -6.50 -15.27
N ASP A 282 -8.90 -7.54 -14.98
CA ASP A 282 -8.94 -8.77 -15.76
C ASP A 282 -9.79 -8.59 -17.02
N SER A 283 -9.58 -9.46 -18.01
CA SER A 283 -10.20 -9.38 -19.34
C SER A 283 -11.72 -9.47 -19.31
N ALA A 284 -12.27 -10.18 -18.32
CA ALA A 284 -13.70 -10.34 -18.09
C ALA A 284 -14.29 -9.31 -17.10
N ASP A 285 -13.46 -8.42 -16.56
CA ASP A 285 -13.92 -7.40 -15.61
C ASP A 285 -14.78 -6.34 -16.32
N THR A 286 -15.86 -5.89 -15.67
CA THR A 286 -16.68 -4.77 -16.15
C THR A 286 -15.92 -3.45 -16.36
N ARG A 287 -14.76 -3.31 -15.71
CA ARG A 287 -13.84 -2.18 -15.86
C ARG A 287 -12.96 -2.31 -17.10
N HIS A 288 -12.87 -3.48 -17.72
CA HIS A 288 -12.17 -3.66 -18.99
C HIS A 288 -12.80 -2.76 -20.05
N VAL A 289 -11.98 -1.90 -20.64
CA VAL A 289 -12.43 -0.97 -21.69
C VAL A 289 -12.11 -1.57 -23.05
N ALA A 290 -10.85 -1.95 -23.27
CA ALA A 290 -10.41 -2.58 -24.49
C ALA A 290 -9.00 -3.16 -24.33
N SER A 291 -8.65 -4.11 -25.19
CA SER A 291 -7.31 -4.67 -25.32
C SER A 291 -6.87 -4.67 -26.77
N SER A 292 -5.57 -4.65 -27.01
CA SER A 292 -4.99 -4.75 -28.35
C SER A 292 -3.74 -5.60 -28.36
N GLN A 293 -3.57 -6.34 -29.46
CA GLN A 293 -2.38 -7.11 -29.78
C GLN A 293 -1.82 -6.78 -31.17
N GLY A 294 -2.11 -5.56 -31.63
CA GLY A 294 -1.72 -5.05 -32.94
C GLY A 294 -2.85 -4.99 -33.95
N CYS A 295 -2.60 -4.32 -35.08
CA CYS A 295 -3.56 -4.13 -36.16
C CYS A 295 -3.94 -5.45 -36.87
N SER A 296 -3.08 -6.46 -36.80
CA SER A 296 -3.32 -7.81 -37.31
C SER A 296 -3.59 -8.76 -36.15
N ALA A 297 -4.82 -8.72 -35.61
CA ALA A 297 -5.19 -9.49 -34.43
C ALA A 297 -4.96 -11.02 -34.57
N GLY A 298 -5.02 -11.57 -35.79
CA GLY A 298 -4.73 -12.99 -36.07
C GLY A 298 -3.24 -13.34 -36.24
N SER A 299 -2.33 -12.36 -36.18
CA SER A 299 -0.89 -12.62 -36.33
C SER A 299 -0.37 -13.47 -35.18
N THR A 300 0.41 -14.50 -35.49
CA THR A 300 1.17 -15.32 -34.55
C THR A 300 2.65 -14.94 -34.49
N ASN A 301 3.06 -13.88 -35.21
CA ASN A 301 4.44 -13.40 -35.17
C ASN A 301 4.77 -12.90 -33.76
N PRO A 302 5.82 -13.44 -33.10
CA PRO A 302 6.22 -13.02 -31.76
C PRO A 302 7.03 -11.71 -31.75
N LEU A 303 7.45 -11.21 -32.93
CA LEU A 303 8.27 -10.01 -33.03
C LEU A 303 7.42 -8.74 -33.21
N PRO A 304 7.89 -7.59 -32.68
CA PRO A 304 7.26 -6.30 -32.90
C PRO A 304 7.36 -5.90 -34.39
N SER A 305 6.31 -5.27 -34.90
CA SER A 305 6.19 -4.83 -36.28
C SER A 305 5.00 -3.88 -36.39
N PRO A 306 4.91 -3.02 -37.43
CA PRO A 306 3.76 -2.14 -37.60
C PRO A 306 2.39 -2.86 -37.62
N ALA A 307 2.36 -4.16 -37.96
CA ALA A 307 1.16 -4.98 -37.95
C ALA A 307 0.84 -5.60 -36.58
N THR A 308 1.85 -5.79 -35.71
CA THR A 308 1.75 -6.44 -34.40
C THR A 308 1.84 -5.46 -33.23
N ASP A 309 2.25 -4.22 -33.46
CA ASP A 309 2.37 -3.19 -32.43
C ASP A 309 0.99 -2.70 -31.97
N PRO A 310 0.70 -2.76 -30.66
CA PRO A 310 -0.64 -2.56 -30.15
C PRO A 310 -1.05 -1.08 -30.10
N SER A 311 -2.31 -0.85 -30.41
CA SER A 311 -3.03 0.39 -30.10
C SER A 311 -4.50 0.13 -29.80
N VAL A 312 -5.05 0.91 -28.89
CA VAL A 312 -6.44 0.84 -28.43
C VAL A 312 -7.08 2.21 -28.64
N ARG A 313 -8.29 2.22 -29.19
CA ARG A 313 -9.12 3.44 -29.31
C ARG A 313 -10.42 3.21 -28.55
N PHE A 314 -10.78 4.13 -27.67
CA PHE A 314 -11.99 4.03 -26.85
C PHE A 314 -12.59 5.40 -26.54
N THR A 315 -13.86 5.41 -26.14
CA THR A 315 -14.58 6.61 -25.75
C THR A 315 -14.73 6.68 -24.24
N CYS A 316 -14.36 7.83 -23.67
CA CYS A 316 -14.44 8.07 -22.25
C CYS A 316 -15.89 8.18 -21.77
N PRO A 317 -16.17 7.88 -20.49
CA PRO A 317 -17.51 8.05 -19.92
C PRO A 317 -18.06 9.46 -20.13
N SER A 318 -19.38 9.62 -20.15
CA SER A 318 -20.03 10.94 -20.29
C SER A 318 -19.73 11.92 -19.15
N SER A 319 -19.22 11.42 -18.02
CA SER A 319 -18.73 12.23 -16.89
C SER A 319 -17.24 12.56 -16.97
N GLY A 320 -16.52 12.01 -17.95
CA GLY A 320 -15.07 11.87 -17.91
C GLY A 320 -14.66 10.83 -16.85
N GLY A 321 -13.35 10.62 -16.70
CA GLY A 321 -12.85 9.75 -15.65
C GLY A 321 -11.41 9.29 -15.84
N TYR A 322 -10.92 8.61 -14.80
CA TYR A 322 -9.63 7.94 -14.83
C TYR A 322 -9.67 6.67 -15.67
N PHE A 323 -8.53 6.34 -16.26
CA PHE A 323 -8.28 5.06 -16.89
C PHE A 323 -6.86 4.59 -16.57
N THR A 324 -6.65 3.29 -16.64
CA THR A 324 -5.38 2.62 -16.41
C THR A 324 -4.93 1.97 -17.70
N VAL A 325 -3.63 2.07 -17.99
CA VAL A 325 -2.97 1.31 -19.06
C VAL A 325 -2.11 0.23 -18.45
N MET A 326 -2.25 -0.99 -18.98
CA MET A 326 -1.44 -2.15 -18.65
C MET A 326 -0.73 -2.62 -19.91
N THR A 327 0.51 -3.06 -19.75
CA THR A 327 1.32 -3.59 -20.85
C THR A 327 1.84 -4.98 -20.49
N ALA A 328 2.08 -5.80 -21.50
CA ALA A 328 2.75 -7.09 -21.32
C ALA A 328 3.38 -7.55 -22.63
N PRO A 329 4.41 -8.41 -22.61
CA PRO A 329 4.82 -9.15 -23.80
C PRO A 329 3.68 -10.06 -24.28
N TRP A 330 3.45 -10.18 -25.59
CA TRP A 330 2.40 -11.02 -26.17
C TRP A 330 2.56 -12.49 -25.75
N ASP A 331 3.79 -12.96 -25.59
CA ASP A 331 4.13 -14.25 -24.99
C ASP A 331 4.64 -14.01 -23.56
N SER A 332 3.97 -14.59 -22.57
CA SER A 332 4.31 -14.39 -21.15
C SER A 332 5.70 -14.88 -20.73
N ALA A 333 6.37 -15.69 -21.56
CA ALA A 333 7.75 -16.11 -21.31
C ALA A 333 8.80 -15.19 -21.95
N ALA A 334 8.38 -14.15 -22.69
CA ALA A 334 9.29 -13.18 -23.30
C ALA A 334 9.52 -11.98 -22.38
N GLU A 335 10.64 -11.29 -22.60
CA GLU A 335 10.92 -9.99 -22.00
C GLU A 335 10.81 -8.92 -23.08
N GLY A 336 10.19 -7.79 -22.74
CA GLY A 336 9.94 -6.71 -23.69
C GLY A 336 9.60 -5.42 -22.99
N THR A 337 9.83 -4.31 -23.69
CA THR A 337 9.62 -2.97 -23.18
C THR A 337 8.58 -2.24 -24.03
N ALA A 338 7.73 -1.46 -23.36
CA ALA A 338 6.70 -0.65 -24.00
C ALA A 338 6.74 0.77 -23.46
N ASN A 339 6.91 1.75 -24.35
CA ASN A 339 6.70 3.15 -24.06
C ASN A 339 5.31 3.53 -24.57
N VAL A 340 4.37 3.80 -23.67
CA VAL A 340 2.99 4.11 -24.06
C VAL A 340 2.86 5.56 -24.49
N GLY A 341 2.28 5.78 -25.67
CA GLY A 341 1.89 7.10 -26.18
C GLY A 341 0.37 7.28 -26.22
N PHE A 342 -0.06 8.55 -26.23
CA PHE A 342 -1.46 8.96 -26.18
C PHE A 342 -1.79 9.96 -27.29
N THR A 343 -3.05 10.02 -27.72
CA THR A 343 -3.53 11.11 -28.57
C THR A 343 -3.44 12.46 -27.87
N ALA A 344 -3.28 13.54 -28.64
CA ALA A 344 -3.24 14.90 -28.09
C ALA A 344 -4.48 15.24 -27.25
N GLY A 345 -4.29 16.01 -26.17
CA GLY A 345 -5.35 16.42 -25.24
C GLY A 345 -5.72 15.37 -24.19
N VAL A 346 -4.97 14.27 -24.08
CA VAL A 346 -5.07 13.30 -22.98
C VAL A 346 -4.04 13.63 -21.92
N GLN A 347 -4.45 13.59 -20.66
CA GLN A 347 -3.56 13.81 -19.53
C GLN A 347 -3.06 12.45 -19.03
N ALA A 348 -1.91 12.02 -19.54
CA ALA A 348 -1.28 10.76 -19.15
C ALA A 348 0.22 10.76 -19.51
N PRO A 349 1.10 10.17 -18.68
CA PRO A 349 0.80 9.69 -17.33
C PRO A 349 0.46 10.85 -16.38
N LEU A 350 -0.36 10.57 -15.37
CA LEU A 350 -0.66 11.52 -14.29
C LEU A 350 0.28 11.32 -13.11
N SER A 351 0.64 12.42 -12.44
CA SER A 351 1.33 12.39 -11.15
C SER A 351 0.41 11.96 -10.02
N GLU A 352 0.99 11.55 -8.90
CA GLU A 352 0.26 11.18 -7.68
C GLU A 352 -0.67 12.31 -7.24
N ARG A 353 -0.18 13.55 -7.26
CA ARG A 353 -0.98 14.73 -6.93
C ARG A 353 -2.23 14.87 -7.81
N ALA A 354 -2.14 14.53 -9.09
CA ALA A 354 -3.25 14.59 -10.03
C ALA A 354 -4.23 13.41 -9.87
N VAL A 355 -3.77 12.26 -9.37
CA VAL A 355 -4.61 11.09 -9.10
C VAL A 355 -5.30 11.21 -7.74
N TYR A 356 -4.58 11.58 -6.67
CA TYR A 356 -5.07 11.68 -5.30
C TYR A 356 -5.35 13.13 -4.92
N ARG A 357 -6.55 13.59 -5.26
CA ARG A 357 -6.97 15.00 -5.13
C ARG A 357 -7.91 15.27 -3.96
N ILE A 358 -8.46 14.22 -3.36
CA ILE A 358 -9.46 14.37 -2.29
C ILE A 358 -8.73 14.44 -0.96
N ARG A 359 -8.54 15.64 -0.41
CA ARG A 359 -7.97 15.81 0.92
C ARG A 359 -8.91 15.24 1.98
N GLU A 360 -8.40 14.32 2.78
CA GLU A 360 -9.13 13.64 3.83
C GLU A 360 -9.11 14.43 5.14
N GLY A 361 -7.91 14.81 5.58
CA GLY A 361 -7.64 15.33 6.91
C GLY A 361 -6.20 15.05 7.28
N ALA A 362 -5.85 15.28 8.55
CA ALA A 362 -4.54 14.99 9.08
C ALA A 362 -4.60 14.12 10.33
N PHE A 363 -3.58 13.28 10.48
CA PHE A 363 -3.37 12.35 11.58
C PHE A 363 -2.07 12.69 12.28
N TYR A 364 -2.07 12.73 13.61
CA TYR A 364 -0.92 13.15 14.39
C TYR A 364 -1.01 12.65 15.84
N GLY A 365 0.11 12.65 16.54
CA GLY A 365 0.17 12.19 17.92
C GLY A 365 1.43 11.41 18.23
N ASN A 366 1.43 10.71 19.36
CA ASN A 366 2.45 9.74 19.71
C ASN A 366 1.80 8.50 20.35
N LEU A 367 1.94 7.33 19.72
CA LEU A 367 1.43 6.06 20.26
C LEU A 367 2.48 5.30 21.07
N PHE A 368 3.71 5.80 21.11
CA PHE A 368 4.86 5.14 21.68
C PHE A 368 5.24 5.68 23.07
N GLY A 369 5.79 4.81 23.90
CA GLY A 369 6.16 5.07 25.28
C GLY A 369 5.12 4.56 26.29
N ARG A 370 5.60 4.29 27.50
CA ARG A 370 4.82 3.71 28.61
C ARG A 370 3.53 4.45 28.91
N TYR A 371 3.54 5.77 28.74
CA TYR A 371 2.44 6.65 29.11
C TYR A 371 1.49 7.00 27.96
N ALA A 372 1.81 6.59 26.72
CA ALA A 372 0.96 6.88 25.56
C ALA A 372 -0.39 6.14 25.62
N LEU A 373 -0.39 4.96 26.25
CA LEU A 373 -1.56 4.11 26.43
C LEU A 373 -2.35 4.50 27.70
N ARG A 374 -3.67 4.33 27.67
CA ARG A 374 -4.51 4.37 28.89
C ARG A 374 -4.11 3.29 29.90
N ASP A 375 -4.11 3.66 31.18
CA ASP A 375 -3.59 2.81 32.26
C ASP A 375 -4.40 1.53 32.49
N ASP A 376 -5.66 1.51 32.05
CA ASP A 376 -6.56 0.36 32.15
C ASP A 376 -6.48 -0.59 30.93
N ILE A 377 -5.65 -0.27 29.94
CA ILE A 377 -5.44 -1.07 28.75
C ILE A 377 -4.09 -1.78 28.83
N ASN A 378 -4.12 -3.11 28.82
CA ASN A 378 -2.89 -3.89 28.73
C ASN A 378 -3.18 -5.25 28.09
N VAL A 379 -2.66 -5.48 26.88
CA VAL A 379 -2.74 -6.76 26.18
C VAL A 379 -1.53 -7.60 26.58
N THR A 380 -1.77 -8.84 27.00
CA THR A 380 -0.70 -9.75 27.43
C THR A 380 -0.82 -11.09 26.76
N VAL A 381 0.32 -11.72 26.46
CA VAL A 381 0.38 -13.10 25.99
C VAL A 381 0.86 -14.00 27.12
N THR A 382 0.03 -14.97 27.51
CA THR A 382 0.32 -15.92 28.60
C THR A 382 0.24 -17.35 28.13
N LEU A 383 0.98 -18.26 28.76
CA LEU A 383 0.84 -19.70 28.53
C LEU A 383 -0.58 -20.17 28.92
N ALA A 384 -1.21 -20.94 28.03
CA ALA A 384 -2.51 -21.54 28.26
C ALA A 384 -2.40 -22.59 29.36
N ALA A 385 -3.25 -22.48 30.38
CA ALA A 385 -3.28 -23.43 31.49
C ALA A 385 -3.40 -24.88 30.97
N GLY A 386 -2.47 -25.73 31.41
CA GLY A 386 -2.45 -27.16 31.05
C GLY A 386 -1.91 -27.48 29.65
N LYS A 387 -1.41 -26.50 28.87
CA LYS A 387 -0.74 -26.74 27.59
C LYS A 387 0.73 -26.33 27.66
N ARG A 388 1.62 -27.16 27.11
CA ARG A 388 3.06 -26.83 27.05
C ARG A 388 3.36 -25.75 26.01
N ASP A 389 2.62 -25.75 24.89
CA ASP A 389 2.89 -24.88 23.74
C ASP A 389 1.67 -24.03 23.32
N GLY A 390 0.62 -24.01 24.15
CA GLY A 390 -0.56 -23.19 23.90
C GLY A 390 -0.40 -21.81 24.56
N TYR A 391 -0.78 -20.75 23.85
CA TYR A 391 -0.79 -19.39 24.39
C TYR A 391 -2.20 -18.82 24.32
N VAL A 392 -2.50 -17.91 25.25
CA VAL A 392 -3.74 -17.12 25.31
C VAL A 392 -3.34 -15.66 25.23
N ILE A 393 -4.02 -14.92 24.36
CA ILE A 393 -3.85 -13.47 24.23
C ILE A 393 -4.96 -12.81 25.03
N ASN A 394 -4.62 -12.23 26.17
CA ASN A 394 -5.56 -11.56 27.06
C ASN A 394 -5.72 -10.11 26.62
N ARG A 395 -6.89 -9.78 26.08
CA ARG A 395 -7.26 -8.43 25.67
C ARG A 395 -8.12 -7.76 26.73
N PRO A 396 -8.09 -6.41 26.83
CA PRO A 396 -9.07 -5.71 27.64
C PRO A 396 -10.50 -6.00 27.15
N PRO A 397 -11.52 -5.83 28.01
CA PRO A 397 -12.91 -5.88 27.58
C PRO A 397 -13.16 -4.91 26.41
N SER A 398 -13.97 -5.31 25.44
CA SER A 398 -14.49 -4.44 24.37
C SER A 398 -16.02 -4.42 24.47
N PRO A 399 -16.69 -3.30 24.15
CA PRO A 399 -16.12 -2.06 23.61
C PRO A 399 -15.51 -1.11 24.65
N GLN A 400 -14.59 -0.26 24.20
CA GLN A 400 -13.98 0.85 24.94
C GLN A 400 -14.64 2.17 24.54
N ALA A 401 -15.19 2.90 25.51
CA ALA A 401 -15.90 4.16 25.26
C ALA A 401 -14.96 5.36 25.02
N GLU A 402 -13.72 5.29 25.51
CA GLU A 402 -12.70 6.32 25.29
C GLU A 402 -11.63 5.81 24.31
N PRO A 403 -10.95 6.70 23.56
CA PRO A 403 -9.82 6.31 22.72
C PRO A 403 -8.76 5.54 23.51
N ILE A 404 -8.18 4.51 22.89
CA ILE A 404 -7.22 3.61 23.55
C ILE A 404 -5.93 4.34 23.95
N PHE A 405 -5.44 5.21 23.07
CA PHE A 405 -4.26 6.02 23.30
C PHE A 405 -4.65 7.43 23.74
N LYS A 406 -3.85 8.00 24.65
CA LYS A 406 -4.08 9.34 25.22
C LYS A 406 -3.77 10.45 24.21
N ASP A 407 -2.68 10.28 23.46
CA ASP A 407 -2.10 11.32 22.61
C ASP A 407 -2.16 10.98 21.11
N LEU A 408 -3.29 10.44 20.65
CA LEU A 408 -3.55 10.23 19.23
C LEU A 408 -4.73 11.07 18.78
N TYR A 409 -4.54 11.78 17.68
CA TYR A 409 -5.47 12.78 17.21
C TYR A 409 -5.67 12.68 15.70
N ALA A 410 -6.87 13.07 15.27
CA ALA A 410 -7.18 13.28 13.87
C ALA A 410 -7.97 14.58 13.72
N CYS A 411 -7.79 15.28 12.61
CA CYS A 411 -8.68 16.34 12.17
C CYS A 411 -9.17 16.03 10.75
N TYR A 412 -10.26 16.64 10.32
CA TYR A 412 -10.85 16.41 9.00
C TYR A 412 -10.77 17.63 8.09
N ASP A 413 -10.72 17.40 6.78
CA ASP A 413 -10.82 18.46 5.78
C ASP A 413 -12.18 19.19 5.86
N PRO A 414 -12.24 20.54 5.88
CA PRO A 414 -13.51 21.27 5.96
C PRO A 414 -14.42 21.10 4.73
N GLY A 415 -13.90 20.51 3.64
CA GLY A 415 -14.68 20.18 2.44
C GLY A 415 -15.68 19.04 2.64
N TRP A 416 -15.59 18.27 3.72
CA TRP A 416 -16.59 17.25 4.06
C TRP A 416 -17.91 17.88 4.51
N VAL A 417 -19.04 17.28 4.11
CA VAL A 417 -20.36 17.64 4.64
C VAL A 417 -20.51 17.12 6.08
N SER A 418 -20.09 15.88 6.31
CA SER A 418 -20.18 15.18 7.61
C SER A 418 -18.79 14.86 8.18
N GLY A 419 -17.88 15.83 8.18
CA GLY A 419 -16.45 15.61 8.46
C GLY A 419 -16.16 14.91 9.80
N LEU A 420 -16.85 15.27 10.88
CA LEU A 420 -16.70 14.61 12.19
C LEU A 420 -17.09 13.14 12.14
N ALA A 421 -18.23 12.82 11.51
CA ALA A 421 -18.70 11.45 11.39
C ALA A 421 -17.79 10.63 10.46
N TYR A 422 -17.31 11.22 9.37
CA TYR A 422 -16.34 10.62 8.46
C TYR A 422 -15.02 10.29 9.18
N ALA A 423 -14.42 11.25 9.88
CA ALA A 423 -13.17 11.02 10.60
C ALA A 423 -13.34 10.05 11.78
N THR A 424 -14.49 10.04 12.45
CA THR A 424 -14.80 9.00 13.45
C THR A 424 -14.84 7.62 12.79
N TYR A 425 -15.49 7.51 11.63
CA TYR A 425 -15.55 6.29 10.84
C TYR A 425 -14.16 5.73 10.49
N ARG A 426 -13.20 6.64 10.31
CA ARG A 426 -11.81 6.34 10.03
C ARG A 426 -11.05 5.75 11.21
N VAL A 427 -11.21 6.33 12.41
CA VAL A 427 -10.33 6.03 13.56
C VAL A 427 -10.92 5.06 14.58
N CYS A 428 -12.21 4.69 14.45
CA CYS A 428 -12.90 3.81 15.41
C CYS A 428 -13.24 2.45 14.82
N ALA A 429 -13.08 1.38 15.60
CA ALA A 429 -13.49 0.04 15.17
C ALA A 429 -15.03 -0.10 15.13
N LEU A 430 -15.73 0.60 16.03
CA LEU A 430 -17.19 0.65 16.10
C LEU A 430 -17.67 2.09 15.88
N PRO A 431 -17.66 2.58 14.63
CA PRO A 431 -17.86 4.00 14.38
C PRO A 431 -19.29 4.50 14.63
N GLY A 432 -20.29 3.61 14.57
CA GLY A 432 -21.68 3.98 14.88
C GLY A 432 -21.93 4.27 16.36
N THR A 433 -21.08 3.75 17.26
CA THR A 433 -21.15 3.96 18.71
C THR A 433 -19.99 4.81 19.24
N HIS A 434 -19.04 5.22 18.39
CA HIS A 434 -17.82 5.93 18.77
C HIS A 434 -16.95 5.16 19.76
N GLU A 435 -16.91 3.83 19.63
CA GLU A 435 -16.17 2.95 20.54
C GLU A 435 -14.96 2.30 19.86
N ASP A 436 -14.01 1.84 20.67
CA ASP A 436 -12.75 1.22 20.25
C ASP A 436 -11.98 2.13 19.26
N CYS A 437 -11.85 3.41 19.62
CA CYS A 437 -11.17 4.42 18.81
C CYS A 437 -9.66 4.43 19.04
N ALA A 438 -8.89 4.53 17.96
CA ALA A 438 -7.44 4.74 18.00
C ALA A 438 -7.10 6.17 18.45
N ALA A 439 -7.88 7.15 17.98
CA ALA A 439 -7.57 8.56 18.09
C ALA A 439 -8.81 9.39 18.41
N ARG A 440 -8.59 10.59 18.96
CA ARG A 440 -9.62 11.61 19.18
C ARG A 440 -9.76 12.50 17.95
N VAL A 441 -10.98 12.63 17.42
CA VAL A 441 -11.25 13.60 16.36
C VAL A 441 -11.38 15.00 16.97
N THR A 442 -10.48 15.90 16.58
CA THR A 442 -10.30 17.23 17.20
C THR A 442 -11.16 18.32 16.54
N GLY A 443 -11.62 18.11 15.31
CA GLY A 443 -12.43 19.06 14.54
C GLY A 443 -11.91 19.24 13.11
N PRO A 444 -12.27 20.34 12.43
CA PRO A 444 -11.73 20.64 11.11
C PRO A 444 -10.23 20.99 11.22
N CYS A 445 -9.43 20.46 10.30
CA CYS A 445 -8.01 20.81 10.23
C CYS A 445 -7.80 22.28 9.93
N TRP A 446 -8.66 22.84 9.05
CA TRP A 446 -8.55 24.20 8.55
C TRP A 446 -9.89 24.92 8.53
N GLY A 447 -9.86 26.26 8.56
CA GLY A 447 -11.04 27.10 8.49
C GLY A 447 -10.66 28.57 8.36
N SER A 448 -11.40 29.31 7.52
CA SER A 448 -11.26 30.76 7.39
C SER A 448 -12.14 31.55 8.36
N ASP A 449 -13.00 30.85 9.11
CA ASP A 449 -13.90 31.45 10.07
C ASP A 449 -13.18 31.61 11.41
N ALA A 450 -13.05 32.84 11.89
CA ALA A 450 -12.44 33.15 13.18
C ALA A 450 -13.17 32.48 14.37
N VAL A 451 -14.41 32.01 14.16
CA VAL A 451 -15.20 31.27 15.15
C VAL A 451 -14.95 29.76 15.10
N ALA A 452 -14.54 29.22 13.95
CA ALA A 452 -14.18 27.82 13.82
C ALA A 452 -12.75 27.62 14.34
N THR A 453 -12.60 26.83 15.40
CA THR A 453 -11.28 26.43 15.90
C THR A 453 -10.65 25.40 14.95
N ASN A 454 -10.03 25.90 13.87
CA ASN A 454 -9.14 25.09 13.03
C ASN A 454 -8.03 24.50 13.91
N ARG A 455 -7.65 23.26 13.60
CA ARG A 455 -6.67 22.54 14.40
C ARG A 455 -5.25 22.72 13.92
N CYS A 456 -5.03 23.00 12.64
CA CYS A 456 -3.70 23.18 12.06
C CYS A 456 -3.48 24.65 11.70
N GLU A 457 -2.25 25.14 11.89
CA GLU A 457 -1.90 26.56 11.72
C GLU A 457 -1.44 26.89 10.32
N VAL A 458 -0.91 25.89 9.61
CA VAL A 458 -0.40 26.05 8.25
C VAL A 458 -1.14 25.08 7.34
N GLN A 459 -1.48 25.58 6.16
CA GLN A 459 -1.97 24.81 5.04
C GLN A 459 -0.95 25.02 3.92
N ASP A 460 -0.39 23.93 3.39
CA ASP A 460 0.70 23.97 2.42
C ASP A 460 1.98 24.57 3.03
N GLY A 461 2.76 23.71 3.68
CA GLY A 461 3.99 24.08 4.36
C GLY A 461 5.05 24.74 3.47
N PRO A 462 6.08 25.36 4.07
CA PRO A 462 7.11 26.08 3.34
C PRO A 462 8.22 25.19 2.74
N LEU A 463 8.41 23.96 3.21
CA LEU A 463 9.43 23.04 2.69
C LEU A 463 8.98 22.42 1.35
N LEU A 464 7.70 22.09 1.18
CA LEU A 464 7.17 21.57 -0.09
C LEU A 464 5.88 22.27 -0.55
N GLY A 465 6.05 23.46 -1.13
CA GLY A 465 4.91 24.23 -1.67
C GLY A 465 4.09 23.49 -2.73
N GLY A 466 2.78 23.61 -2.63
CA GLY A 466 1.76 23.08 -3.53
C GLY A 466 1.34 21.63 -3.28
N ASP A 467 1.82 20.98 -2.22
CA ASP A 467 1.41 19.63 -1.83
C ASP A 467 0.11 19.64 -1.00
N GLY A 468 -0.22 20.79 -0.41
CA GLY A 468 -1.42 21.05 0.34
C GLY A 468 -1.52 20.22 1.61
N ASP A 469 -0.43 19.89 2.27
CA ASP A 469 -0.48 19.29 3.59
C ASP A 469 -1.04 20.27 4.65
N PHE A 470 -1.13 19.81 5.89
CA PHE A 470 -1.51 20.57 7.07
C PHE A 470 -0.39 20.43 8.08
N GLU A 471 0.02 21.54 8.70
CA GLU A 471 1.11 21.52 9.70
C GLU A 471 0.71 22.15 11.02
N LYS A 472 1.54 21.91 12.04
CA LYS A 472 1.42 22.51 13.38
C LYS A 472 0.02 22.29 13.96
N CYS A 473 -0.48 21.06 13.83
CA CYS A 473 -1.81 20.71 14.30
C CYS A 473 -1.87 20.71 15.84
N ARG A 474 -3.04 20.97 16.41
CA ARG A 474 -3.22 21.18 17.85
C ARG A 474 -4.23 20.19 18.42
N ASP A 475 -3.88 19.63 19.57
CA ASP A 475 -4.77 18.72 20.30
C ASP A 475 -5.95 19.46 20.99
N GLY A 476 -6.76 18.71 21.75
CA GLY A 476 -7.88 19.27 22.52
C GLY A 476 -7.46 20.24 23.62
N SER A 477 -6.22 20.16 24.08
CA SER A 477 -5.60 21.03 25.09
C SER A 477 -4.80 22.19 24.47
N ASN A 478 -4.86 22.32 23.14
CA ASN A 478 -4.17 23.32 22.35
C ASN A 478 -2.63 23.16 22.29
N ASN A 479 -2.09 21.99 22.62
CA ASN A 479 -0.65 21.74 22.42
C ASN A 479 -0.35 21.52 20.94
N PRO A 480 0.74 22.10 20.40
CA PRO A 480 1.11 21.94 18.99
C PRO A 480 1.84 20.61 18.73
N TRP A 481 1.59 20.06 17.54
CA TRP A 481 2.18 18.84 16.98
C TRP A 481 2.77 19.18 15.60
N ALA A 482 4.07 19.02 15.46
CA ALA A 482 4.82 19.43 14.27
C ALA A 482 4.91 18.34 13.19
N GLU A 483 4.54 17.09 13.51
CA GLU A 483 4.69 15.94 12.62
C GLU A 483 3.34 15.34 12.15
N PRO A 484 2.34 16.12 11.70
CA PRO A 484 1.12 15.57 11.14
C PRO A 484 1.36 14.97 9.75
N VAL A 485 0.58 13.93 9.41
CA VAL A 485 0.47 13.41 8.06
C VAL A 485 -0.91 13.72 7.51
N THR A 486 -0.94 14.43 6.40
CA THR A 486 -2.17 14.72 5.63
C THR A 486 -2.41 13.61 4.62
N VAL A 487 -3.63 13.09 4.57
CA VAL A 487 -4.00 12.02 3.64
C VAL A 487 -4.83 12.57 2.49
N TYR A 488 -4.54 12.07 1.30
CA TYR A 488 -5.27 12.30 0.07
C TYR A 488 -5.77 10.99 -0.54
N LEU A 489 -7.04 10.99 -0.95
CA LEU A 489 -7.73 9.88 -1.58
C LEU A 489 -7.93 10.14 -3.08
N ASN A 490 -8.09 9.08 -3.86
CA ASN A 490 -8.53 9.21 -5.25
C ASN A 490 -10.03 9.54 -5.32
N GLY A 491 -10.85 8.72 -4.66
CA GLY A 491 -12.28 8.89 -4.51
C GLY A 491 -12.67 9.19 -3.07
N ALA A 492 -13.63 10.10 -2.89
CA ALA A 492 -14.10 10.50 -1.56
C ALA A 492 -14.69 9.35 -0.73
N CYS A 493 -15.26 8.36 -1.40
CA CYS A 493 -15.93 7.22 -0.77
C CYS A 493 -15.10 5.93 -0.75
N ASP A 494 -13.81 5.99 -1.12
CA ASP A 494 -12.98 4.78 -1.24
C ASP A 494 -12.86 4.03 0.10
N LEU A 495 -12.93 4.76 1.21
CA LEU A 495 -12.83 4.25 2.57
C LEU A 495 -14.16 3.94 3.25
N VAL A 496 -15.28 4.15 2.55
CA VAL A 496 -16.61 4.09 3.14
C VAL A 496 -17.41 3.00 2.47
N ASP A 497 -18.00 2.13 3.28
CA ASP A 497 -18.85 1.06 2.75
C ASP A 497 -20.14 1.61 2.09
N ALA A 498 -20.81 0.75 1.32
CA ALA A 498 -22.00 1.14 0.57
C ALA A 498 -23.15 1.67 1.45
N GLN A 499 -23.25 1.24 2.72
CA GLN A 499 -24.31 1.65 3.64
C GLN A 499 -24.08 3.05 4.20
N HIS A 500 -22.83 3.54 4.21
CA HIS A 500 -22.44 4.81 4.82
C HIS A 500 -22.00 5.87 3.81
N ARG A 501 -22.34 5.73 2.52
CA ARG A 501 -21.92 6.66 1.45
C ARG A 501 -22.35 8.11 1.66
N ASP A 502 -23.27 8.38 2.57
CA ASP A 502 -23.62 9.74 2.97
C ASP A 502 -22.50 10.44 3.75
N LEU A 503 -21.61 9.69 4.44
CA LEU A 503 -20.48 10.22 5.19
C LEU A 503 -19.41 10.86 4.30
N CYS A 504 -19.17 10.28 3.11
CA CYS A 504 -18.16 10.75 2.15
C CYS A 504 -18.68 11.86 1.22
N LYS A 505 -19.82 12.48 1.51
CA LYS A 505 -20.30 13.62 0.72
C LYS A 505 -19.39 14.82 0.94
N ARG A 506 -18.96 15.42 -0.17
CA ARG A 506 -18.20 16.68 -0.17
C ARG A 506 -19.11 17.86 -0.50
N ARG A 507 -18.77 19.02 0.06
CA ARG A 507 -19.41 20.31 -0.26
C ARG A 507 -19.08 20.74 -1.70
N SER A 508 -17.89 20.38 -2.16
CA SER A 508 -17.43 20.56 -3.53
C SER A 508 -16.46 19.44 -3.89
N GLU A 509 -16.60 18.90 -5.10
CA GLU A 509 -15.62 18.01 -5.69
C GLU A 509 -14.44 18.82 -6.23
N PRO A 510 -13.19 18.34 -6.09
CA PRO A 510 -12.04 19.00 -6.71
C PRO A 510 -12.19 18.97 -8.23
N PRO A 511 -11.83 20.07 -8.92
CA PRO A 511 -11.91 20.15 -10.38
C PRO A 511 -11.04 19.06 -11.00
N PRO A 512 -11.42 18.52 -12.19
CA PRO A 512 -10.64 17.48 -12.87
C PRO A 512 -9.14 17.81 -12.94
N PRO A 513 -8.27 16.80 -13.08
CA PRO A 513 -6.84 17.04 -13.21
C PRO A 513 -6.58 18.11 -14.28
N GLN A 514 -5.72 19.07 -13.95
CA GLN A 514 -5.32 20.13 -14.87
C GLN A 514 -3.92 19.83 -15.38
N ASP A 515 -3.69 20.02 -16.67
CA ASP A 515 -2.35 19.93 -17.24
C ASP A 515 -1.45 20.94 -16.53
N GLY A 516 -0.32 20.49 -15.99
CA GLY A 516 0.68 21.32 -15.31
C GLY A 516 1.32 22.41 -16.19
N VAL A 517 0.74 22.74 -17.34
CA VAL A 517 1.15 23.87 -18.17
C VAL A 517 0.46 25.14 -17.68
N THR A 518 0.76 25.58 -16.46
CA THR A 518 0.90 26.98 -16.01
C THR A 518 0.93 27.08 -14.48
N SER A 519 2.06 26.79 -13.85
CA SER A 519 2.50 27.54 -12.67
C SER A 519 3.80 28.26 -12.98
N LYS A 520 3.76 29.16 -13.97
CA LYS A 520 4.66 30.31 -13.96
C LYS A 520 4.00 31.42 -13.15
N ARG A 521 4.22 31.40 -11.84
CA ARG A 521 4.63 32.53 -10.98
C ARG A 521 4.32 32.27 -9.52
#